data_AF-A0A5Y5E4A2-F1
#
_entry.id   AF-A0A5Y5E4A2-F1
#
_cell.length_a   1.000
_cell.length_b   1.000
_cell.length_c   1.000
_cell.angle_alpha   90.00
_cell.angle_beta   90.00
_cell.angle_gamma   90.00
#
_symmetry.space_group_name_H-M   'P 1'
#
loop_
_entity.id
_entity.type
_entity.pdbx_description
1 polymer ?
#
loop_
_entity_poly.entity_id
_entity_poly.type
_entity_poly.pdbx_seq_one_letter_code
_entity_poly.pdbx_strand_id
1 'polypeptide(L)'
;MSDLESKRHEESIKLEQLKLKVDVWKTVIDVQKHFNDLEMKVRNFGILILSAFISAIGVSFNSGSEFTAFGNNHSVAAILAFGASIVWLLIYFVDVYWYHPLLLGSVRKGLALEKEIASELPNINLTETIGNSSPKNILFWKDMHSTGKANLFYFGVLLVLLAICFSLLFFNAPQKTNEMNKLNIEASCTRNSNYNGVTCTVASPQKK
;
A
#
# COMPACT_ATOMS: atom_id res chain seq x y z
N MET A 1 -19.26 -22.48 -61.03
CA MET A 1 -18.80 -21.32 -60.27
C MET A 1 -17.61 -20.75 -61.03
N SER A 2 -17.62 -19.46 -61.38
CA SER A 2 -16.49 -18.89 -62.13
C SER A 2 -15.26 -18.82 -61.23
N ASP A 3 -14.04 -19.01 -61.78
CA ASP A 3 -12.79 -18.90 -61.00
C ASP A 3 -12.68 -17.59 -60.22
N LEU A 4 -13.33 -16.55 -60.72
CA LEU A 4 -13.37 -15.21 -60.14
C LEU A 4 -14.26 -15.14 -58.88
N GLU A 5 -15.35 -15.92 -58.83
CA GLU A 5 -16.18 -16.06 -57.62
C GLU A 5 -15.46 -16.87 -56.54
N SER A 6 -14.74 -17.92 -56.93
CA SER A 6 -13.95 -18.75 -56.00
C SER A 6 -12.86 -17.92 -55.29
N LYS A 7 -12.09 -17.13 -56.06
CA LYS A 7 -11.06 -16.23 -55.50
C LYS A 7 -11.64 -15.19 -54.55
N ARG A 8 -12.77 -14.58 -54.91
CA ARG A 8 -13.45 -13.58 -54.07
C ARG A 8 -13.92 -14.20 -52.75
N HIS A 9 -14.41 -15.43 -52.79
CA HIS A 9 -14.84 -16.14 -51.60
C HIS A 9 -13.65 -16.46 -50.68
N GLU A 10 -12.53 -16.92 -51.24
CA GLU A 10 -11.31 -17.18 -50.47
C GLU A 10 -10.75 -15.90 -49.80
N GLU A 11 -10.73 -14.78 -50.51
CA GLU A 11 -10.34 -13.48 -49.95
C GLU A 11 -11.29 -13.04 -48.81
N SER A 12 -12.60 -13.27 -48.96
CA SER A 12 -13.56 -12.94 -47.91
C SER A 12 -13.34 -13.75 -46.63
N ILE A 13 -13.03 -15.05 -46.75
CA ILE A 13 -12.72 -15.91 -45.61
C ILE A 13 -11.42 -15.46 -44.92
N LYS A 14 -10.38 -15.13 -45.69
CA LYS A 14 -9.12 -14.61 -45.13
C LYS A 14 -9.32 -13.30 -44.38
N LEU A 15 -10.14 -12.39 -44.92
CA LEU A 15 -10.48 -11.13 -44.26
C LEU A 15 -11.24 -11.37 -42.94
N GLU A 16 -12.20 -12.29 -42.91
CA GLU A 16 -12.94 -12.65 -41.70
C GLU A 16 -12.02 -13.25 -40.63
N GLN A 17 -11.13 -14.17 -41.02
CA GLN A 17 -10.13 -14.72 -40.10
C GLN A 17 -9.23 -13.64 -39.52
N LEU A 18 -8.78 -12.68 -40.33
CA LEU A 18 -7.96 -11.57 -39.86
C LEU A 18 -8.72 -10.67 -38.87
N LYS A 19 -10.00 -10.38 -39.12
CA LYS A 19 -10.87 -9.65 -38.19
C LYS A 19 -10.99 -10.36 -36.85
N LEU A 20 -11.21 -11.68 -36.86
CA LEU A 20 -11.29 -12.49 -35.65
C LEU A 20 -9.97 -12.46 -34.87
N LYS A 21 -8.83 -12.59 -35.54
CA LYS A 21 -7.49 -12.48 -34.92
C LYS A 21 -7.28 -11.13 -34.24
N VAL A 22 -7.66 -10.04 -34.93
CA VAL A 22 -7.59 -8.67 -34.38
C VAL A 22 -8.49 -8.51 -33.17
N ASP A 23 -9.71 -9.07 -33.19
CA ASP A 23 -10.62 -8.97 -32.05
C ASP A 23 -10.11 -9.77 -30.85
N VAL A 24 -9.56 -10.96 -31.05
CA VAL A 24 -8.86 -11.71 -30.00
C VAL A 24 -7.69 -10.90 -29.43
N TRP A 25 -6.90 -10.25 -30.29
CA TRP A 25 -5.81 -9.38 -29.85
C TRP A 25 -6.30 -8.21 -29.00
N LYS A 26 -7.35 -7.51 -29.42
CA LYS A 26 -7.97 -6.43 -28.64
C LYS A 26 -8.41 -6.93 -27.26
N THR A 27 -9.06 -8.09 -27.18
CA THR A 27 -9.50 -8.67 -25.90
C THR A 27 -8.32 -8.97 -24.99
N VAL A 28 -7.23 -9.53 -25.53
CA VAL A 28 -6.01 -9.79 -24.74
C VAL A 28 -5.40 -8.49 -24.20
N ILE A 29 -5.32 -7.44 -25.03
CA ILE A 29 -4.84 -6.12 -24.62
C ILE A 29 -5.75 -5.49 -23.56
N ASP A 30 -7.06 -5.66 -23.68
CA ASP A 30 -8.03 -5.16 -22.69
C ASP A 30 -7.85 -5.84 -21.32
N VAL A 31 -7.65 -7.17 -21.32
CA VAL A 31 -7.34 -7.92 -20.10
C VAL A 31 -6.00 -7.47 -19.50
N GLN A 32 -4.98 -7.20 -20.32
CA GLN A 32 -3.71 -6.63 -19.84
C GLN A 32 -3.92 -5.29 -19.13
N LYS A 33 -4.70 -4.37 -19.73
CA LYS A 33 -5.02 -3.07 -19.11
C LYS A 33 -5.78 -3.25 -17.80
N HIS A 34 -6.73 -4.18 -17.76
CA HIS A 34 -7.50 -4.47 -16.56
C HIS A 34 -6.63 -4.94 -15.41
N PHE A 35 -5.72 -5.90 -15.64
CA PHE A 35 -4.80 -6.36 -14.60
C PHE A 35 -3.82 -5.27 -14.15
N ASN A 36 -3.34 -4.43 -15.07
CA ASN A 36 -2.49 -3.31 -14.71
C ASN A 36 -3.22 -2.28 -13.84
N ASP A 37 -4.49 -1.99 -14.12
CA ASP A 37 -5.32 -1.11 -13.29
C ASP A 37 -5.59 -1.73 -11.90
N LEU A 38 -5.83 -3.04 -11.83
CA LEU A 38 -5.95 -3.76 -10.56
C LEU A 38 -4.66 -3.68 -9.73
N GLU A 39 -3.48 -3.89 -10.32
CA GLU A 39 -2.18 -3.76 -9.64
C GLU A 39 -2.03 -2.35 -9.03
N MET A 40 -2.32 -1.31 -9.81
CA MET A 40 -2.25 0.08 -9.35
C MET A 40 -3.23 0.39 -8.20
N LYS A 41 -4.45 -0.17 -8.25
CA LYS A 41 -5.43 -0.04 -7.18
C LYS A 41 -4.95 -0.67 -5.88
N VAL A 42 -4.43 -1.89 -5.93
CA VAL A 42 -3.89 -2.60 -4.75
C VAL A 42 -2.77 -1.78 -4.10
N ARG A 43 -1.85 -1.24 -4.92
CA ARG A 43 -0.76 -0.39 -4.42
C ARG A 43 -1.28 0.88 -3.72
N ASN A 44 -2.27 1.54 -4.29
CA ASN A 44 -2.88 2.73 -3.70
C ASN A 44 -3.57 2.41 -2.36
N PHE A 45 -4.31 1.30 -2.27
CA PHE A 45 -4.89 0.84 -1.01
C PHE A 45 -3.81 0.54 0.04
N GLY A 46 -2.70 -0.06 -0.38
CA GLY A 46 -1.54 -0.29 0.48
C GLY A 46 -0.99 0.97 1.12
N ILE A 47 -0.80 2.02 0.32
CA ILE A 47 -0.30 3.32 0.80
C ILE A 47 -1.29 3.99 1.77
N LEU A 48 -2.59 3.89 1.49
CA LEU A 48 -3.63 4.45 2.37
C LEU A 48 -3.65 3.75 3.74
N ILE A 49 -3.62 2.42 3.75
CA ILE A 49 -3.57 1.63 4.98
C ILE A 49 -2.29 1.94 5.77
N LEU A 50 -1.14 2.00 5.08
CA LEU A 50 0.13 2.39 5.69
C LEU A 50 0.06 3.78 6.35
N SER A 51 -0.55 4.75 5.66
CA SER A 51 -0.72 6.11 6.19
C SER A 51 -1.57 6.14 7.46
N ALA A 52 -2.62 5.33 7.52
CA ALA A 52 -3.45 5.18 8.72
C ALA A 52 -2.64 4.58 9.88
N PHE A 53 -1.82 3.56 9.61
CA PHE A 53 -0.93 2.97 10.63
C PHE A 53 0.11 3.97 11.13
N ILE A 54 0.80 4.70 10.24
CA ILE A 54 1.77 5.73 10.62
C ILE A 54 1.11 6.78 11.53
N SER A 55 -0.11 7.20 11.19
CA SER A 55 -0.88 8.15 12.01
C SER A 55 -1.22 7.57 13.38
N ALA A 56 -1.69 6.32 13.44
CA ALA A 56 -2.00 5.64 14.70
C ALA A 56 -0.76 5.46 15.59
N ILE A 57 0.38 5.08 15.00
CA ILE A 57 1.68 4.96 15.69
C ILE A 57 2.08 6.31 16.28
N GLY A 58 2.01 7.39 15.50
CA GLY A 58 2.37 8.74 15.95
C GLY A 58 1.48 9.24 17.10
N VAL A 59 0.17 9.04 17.00
CA VAL A 59 -0.78 9.41 18.07
C VAL A 59 -0.54 8.57 19.32
N SER A 60 -0.37 7.25 19.17
CA SER A 60 -0.14 6.33 20.29
C SER A 60 1.20 6.58 21.00
N PHE A 61 2.23 6.99 20.26
CA PHE A 61 3.51 7.37 20.86
C PHE A 61 3.37 8.68 21.65
N ASN A 62 2.67 9.66 21.10
CA ASN A 62 2.44 10.94 21.76
C ASN A 62 1.51 10.84 22.99
N SER A 63 0.60 9.86 23.04
CA SER A 63 -0.28 9.67 24.20
C SER A 63 0.41 9.02 25.40
N GLY A 64 1.60 8.44 25.22
CA GLY A 64 2.28 7.68 26.27
C GLY A 64 1.54 6.40 26.64
N SER A 65 0.75 5.84 25.73
CA SER A 65 0.01 4.61 25.98
C SER A 65 0.99 3.44 26.08
N GLU A 66 1.02 2.81 27.25
CA GLU A 66 1.83 1.63 27.55
C GLU A 66 0.92 0.42 27.76
N PHE A 67 1.44 -0.75 27.41
CA PHE A 67 0.86 -2.03 27.79
C PHE A 67 1.90 -2.84 28.55
N THR A 68 1.46 -3.59 29.56
CA THR A 68 2.35 -4.47 30.32
C THR A 68 2.37 -5.85 29.65
N ALA A 69 3.54 -6.31 29.24
CA ALA A 69 3.76 -7.68 28.78
C ALA A 69 5.10 -8.19 29.29
N PHE A 70 5.17 -9.48 29.63
CA PHE A 70 6.39 -10.10 30.19
C PHE A 70 6.98 -9.37 31.41
N GLY A 71 6.14 -8.68 32.20
CA GLY A 71 6.56 -7.92 33.39
C GLY A 71 7.17 -6.55 33.10
N ASN A 72 7.30 -6.15 31.83
CA ASN A 72 7.79 -4.84 31.40
C ASN A 72 6.66 -4.02 30.76
N ASN A 73 6.75 -2.69 30.89
CA ASN A 73 5.87 -1.79 30.16
C ASN A 73 6.48 -1.49 28.78
N HIS A 74 5.70 -1.70 27.75
CA HIS A 74 6.08 -1.45 26.36
C HIS A 74 5.12 -0.44 25.73
N SER A 75 5.62 0.38 24.81
CA SER A 75 4.76 1.34 24.10
C SER A 75 3.76 0.62 23.20
N VAL A 76 2.49 0.98 23.28
CA VAL A 76 1.45 0.49 22.35
C VAL A 76 1.81 0.83 20.89
N ALA A 77 2.54 1.91 20.67
CA ALA A 77 3.05 2.30 19.35
C ALA A 77 3.97 1.23 18.74
N ALA A 78 4.71 0.46 19.55
CA ALA A 78 5.56 -0.63 19.07
C ALA A 78 4.73 -1.80 18.53
N ILE A 79 3.64 -2.19 19.21
CA ILE A 79 2.71 -3.20 18.69
C ILE A 79 2.07 -2.72 17.38
N LEU A 80 1.66 -1.46 17.31
CA LEU A 80 1.06 -0.90 16.10
C LEU A 80 2.06 -0.89 14.92
N ALA A 81 3.33 -0.57 15.17
CA ALA A 81 4.38 -0.64 14.15
C ALA A 81 4.65 -2.09 13.69
N PHE A 82 4.63 -3.06 14.61
CA PHE A 82 4.75 -4.47 14.27
C PHE A 82 3.54 -4.96 13.45
N GLY A 83 2.32 -4.61 13.87
CA GLY A 83 1.09 -4.89 13.13
C GLY A 83 1.09 -4.28 11.73
N ALA A 84 1.54 -3.03 11.59
CA ALA A 84 1.73 -2.37 10.30
C ALA A 84 2.71 -3.12 9.41
N SER A 85 3.80 -3.65 9.97
CA SER A 85 4.79 -4.46 9.25
C SER A 85 4.18 -5.75 8.69
N ILE A 86 3.35 -6.44 9.49
CA ILE A 86 2.63 -7.65 9.06
C ILE A 86 1.64 -7.31 7.94
N VAL A 87 0.81 -6.29 8.13
CA VAL A 87 -0.16 -5.88 7.12
C VAL A 87 0.54 -5.48 5.83
N TRP A 88 1.65 -4.75 5.91
CA TRP A 88 2.47 -4.38 4.76
C TRP A 88 3.00 -5.60 3.99
N LEU A 89 3.45 -6.65 4.71
CA LEU A 89 3.85 -7.92 4.12
C LEU A 89 2.69 -8.67 3.44
N LEU A 90 1.49 -8.62 4.02
CA LEU A 90 0.29 -9.20 3.37
C LEU A 90 -0.04 -8.48 2.07
N ILE A 91 0.07 -7.16 2.06
CA ILE A 91 -0.15 -6.36 0.84
C ILE A 91 0.93 -6.65 -0.21
N TYR A 92 2.19 -6.79 0.21
CA TYR A 92 3.27 -7.26 -0.66
C TYR A 92 2.95 -8.62 -1.29
N PHE A 93 2.45 -9.57 -0.49
CA PHE A 93 2.10 -10.90 -0.97
C PHE A 93 1.02 -10.85 -2.05
N VAL A 94 -0.03 -10.06 -1.80
CA VAL A 94 -1.12 -9.86 -2.75
C VAL A 94 -0.62 -9.17 -4.04
N ASP A 95 0.16 -8.09 -3.94
CA ASP A 95 0.66 -7.37 -5.13
C ASP A 95 1.57 -8.27 -5.98
N VAL A 96 2.60 -8.86 -5.36
CA VAL A 96 3.69 -9.53 -6.10
C VAL A 96 3.40 -10.99 -6.44
N TYR A 97 2.72 -11.74 -5.57
CA TYR A 97 2.50 -13.17 -5.80
C TYR A 97 1.12 -13.48 -6.38
N TRP A 98 0.13 -12.59 -6.24
CA TRP A 98 -1.21 -12.83 -6.80
C TRP A 98 -1.44 -12.04 -8.07
N TYR A 99 -1.33 -10.71 -8.02
CA TYR A 99 -1.71 -9.87 -9.15
C TYR A 99 -0.62 -9.77 -10.23
N HIS A 100 0.64 -9.61 -9.83
CA HIS A 100 1.73 -9.49 -10.79
C HIS A 100 1.84 -10.68 -11.77
N PRO A 101 1.69 -11.96 -11.35
CA PRO A 101 1.69 -13.09 -12.29
C PRO A 101 0.52 -13.08 -13.28
N LEU A 102 -0.64 -12.54 -12.90
CA LEU A 102 -1.80 -12.41 -13.80
C LEU A 102 -1.52 -11.41 -14.92
N LEU A 103 -0.95 -10.24 -14.55
CA LEU A 103 -0.51 -9.25 -15.52
C LEU A 103 0.55 -9.85 -16.46
N LEU A 104 1.59 -10.50 -15.89
CA LEU A 104 2.66 -11.10 -16.68
C LEU A 104 2.15 -12.20 -17.62
N GLY A 105 1.18 -13.00 -17.20
CA GLY A 105 0.53 -14.02 -18.03
C GLY A 105 -0.18 -13.41 -19.24
N SER A 106 -0.96 -12.35 -19.02
CA SER A 106 -1.67 -11.64 -20.10
C SER A 106 -0.71 -10.98 -21.10
N VAL A 107 0.40 -10.40 -20.62
CA VAL A 107 1.48 -9.82 -21.44
C VAL A 107 2.16 -10.89 -22.29
N ARG A 108 2.53 -12.04 -21.71
CA ARG A 108 3.15 -13.15 -22.46
C ARG A 108 2.24 -13.68 -23.55
N LYS A 109 0.94 -13.81 -23.28
CA LYS A 109 -0.03 -14.23 -24.29
C LYS A 109 -0.19 -13.18 -25.40
N GLY A 110 -0.18 -11.89 -25.04
CA GLY A 110 -0.17 -10.78 -26.00
C GLY A 110 1.03 -10.83 -26.93
N LEU A 111 2.25 -10.99 -26.38
CA LEU A 111 3.48 -11.12 -27.18
C LEU A 111 3.43 -12.30 -28.16
N ALA A 112 2.92 -13.45 -27.72
CA ALA A 112 2.78 -14.62 -28.59
C ALA A 112 1.82 -14.34 -29.75
N LEU A 113 0.70 -13.68 -29.47
CA LEU A 113 -0.32 -13.35 -30.47
C LEU A 113 0.15 -12.25 -31.44
N GLU A 114 0.85 -11.22 -30.95
CA GLU A 114 1.45 -10.18 -31.79
C GLU A 114 2.44 -10.79 -32.79
N LYS A 115 3.26 -11.76 -32.35
CA LYS A 115 4.19 -12.49 -33.23
C LYS A 115 3.48 -13.35 -34.27
N GLU A 116 2.37 -13.97 -33.92
CA GLU A 116 1.57 -14.80 -34.84
C GLU A 116 0.92 -13.96 -35.95
N ILE A 117 0.44 -12.75 -35.62
CA ILE A 117 -0.29 -11.88 -36.56
C ILE A 117 0.65 -10.91 -37.31
N ALA A 118 1.91 -10.75 -36.87
CA ALA A 118 2.86 -9.79 -37.43
C ALA A 118 3.07 -9.90 -38.95
N SER A 119 2.94 -11.11 -39.54
CA SER A 119 3.04 -11.31 -40.99
C SER A 119 1.86 -10.74 -41.77
N GLU A 120 0.68 -10.67 -41.15
CA GLU A 120 -0.57 -10.17 -41.75
C GLU A 120 -0.79 -8.68 -41.43
N LEU A 121 -0.41 -8.24 -40.23
CA LEU A 121 -0.52 -6.85 -39.77
C LEU A 121 0.82 -6.36 -39.20
N PRO A 122 1.64 -5.71 -40.04
CA PRO A 122 2.87 -5.08 -39.55
C PRO A 122 2.51 -3.96 -38.55
N ASN A 123 3.31 -3.81 -37.49
CA ASN A 123 3.16 -2.83 -36.40
C ASN A 123 2.09 -3.10 -35.34
N ILE A 124 1.61 -4.34 -35.18
CA ILE A 124 0.72 -4.73 -34.06
C ILE A 124 1.47 -4.93 -32.72
N ASN A 125 2.77 -4.63 -32.67
CA ASN A 125 3.73 -5.00 -31.62
C ASN A 125 3.73 -4.07 -30.38
N LEU A 126 2.55 -3.73 -29.87
CA LEU A 126 2.41 -2.84 -28.71
C LEU A 126 3.03 -3.44 -27.45
N THR A 127 2.72 -4.70 -27.16
CA THR A 127 3.17 -5.39 -25.96
C THR A 127 4.69 -5.56 -25.97
N GLU A 128 5.27 -5.87 -27.13
CA GLU A 128 6.72 -5.95 -27.33
C GLU A 128 7.40 -4.60 -27.10
N THR A 129 6.86 -3.53 -27.69
CA THR A 129 7.40 -2.17 -27.55
C THR A 129 7.40 -1.70 -26.09
N ILE A 130 6.33 -1.97 -25.35
CA ILE A 130 6.22 -1.67 -23.91
C ILE A 130 7.25 -2.49 -23.11
N GLY A 131 7.34 -3.79 -23.39
CA GLY A 131 8.29 -4.68 -22.72
C GLY A 131 9.74 -4.23 -22.87
N ASN A 132 10.14 -3.86 -24.09
CA ASN A 132 11.50 -3.37 -24.40
C ASN A 132 11.79 -1.98 -23.82
N SER A 133 10.76 -1.16 -23.61
CA SER A 133 10.89 0.18 -23.01
C SER A 133 10.88 0.17 -21.47
N SER A 134 10.47 -0.94 -20.85
CA SER A 134 10.33 -1.11 -19.40
C SER A 134 11.63 -1.27 -18.59
N PRO A 135 12.70 -1.95 -19.05
CA PRO A 135 13.93 -2.05 -18.29
C PRO A 135 14.53 -0.65 -18.07
N LYS A 136 14.68 -0.27 -16.80
CA LYS A 136 15.36 0.96 -16.39
C LYS A 136 16.47 0.56 -15.45
N ASN A 137 17.69 0.94 -15.77
CA ASN A 137 18.85 0.78 -14.90
C ASN A 137 18.68 1.71 -13.70
N ILE A 138 18.52 1.14 -12.50
CA ILE A 138 18.50 1.91 -11.25
C ILE A 138 19.89 1.79 -10.63
N LEU A 139 20.61 2.91 -10.71
CA LEU A 139 21.87 3.25 -10.03
C LEU A 139 22.94 2.13 -9.97
N PHE A 140 22.83 1.20 -9.02
CA PHE A 140 23.82 0.12 -8.77
C PHE A 140 23.39 -1.26 -9.26
N TRP A 141 22.13 -1.45 -9.68
CA TRP A 141 21.61 -2.74 -10.12
C TRP A 141 21.29 -2.69 -11.61
N LYS A 142 22.17 -3.33 -12.40
CA LYS A 142 21.93 -3.65 -13.81
C LYS A 142 20.85 -4.73 -13.92
N ASP A 143 19.97 -4.59 -14.91
CA ASP A 143 18.96 -5.60 -15.28
C ASP A 143 17.88 -5.89 -14.22
N MET A 144 17.46 -4.88 -13.46
CA MET A 144 16.33 -5.04 -12.54
C MET A 144 14.98 -5.09 -13.29
N HIS A 145 14.49 -6.31 -13.52
CA HIS A 145 13.14 -6.58 -14.00
C HIS A 145 12.06 -6.03 -13.02
N SER A 146 10.82 -5.89 -13.50
CA SER A 146 9.70 -5.25 -12.77
C SER A 146 9.49 -5.79 -11.34
N THR A 147 9.69 -7.11 -11.15
CA THR A 147 9.65 -7.79 -9.85
C THR A 147 10.71 -7.29 -8.87
N GLY A 148 11.93 -6.98 -9.34
CA GLY A 148 12.99 -6.44 -8.49
C GLY A 148 12.69 -5.02 -8.00
N LYS A 149 12.07 -4.19 -8.85
CA LYS A 149 11.65 -2.82 -8.49
C LYS A 149 10.57 -2.84 -7.39
N ALA A 150 9.58 -3.74 -7.53
CA ALA A 150 8.55 -3.93 -6.51
C ALA A 150 9.16 -4.44 -5.20
N ASN A 151 10.00 -5.47 -5.25
CA ASN A 151 10.66 -6.01 -4.06
C ASN A 151 11.45 -4.92 -3.30
N LEU A 152 12.23 -4.10 -4.01
CA LEU A 152 12.99 -3.01 -3.38
C LEU A 152 12.08 -2.02 -2.64
N PHE A 153 10.96 -1.64 -3.25
CA PHE A 153 10.00 -0.73 -2.63
C PHE A 153 9.40 -1.33 -1.34
N TYR A 154 8.90 -2.57 -1.42
CA TYR A 154 8.26 -3.22 -0.27
C TYR A 154 9.23 -3.52 0.86
N PHE A 155 10.42 -4.06 0.56
CA PHE A 155 11.45 -4.32 1.58
C PHE A 155 12.03 -3.03 2.16
N GLY A 156 12.15 -1.97 1.38
CA GLY A 156 12.57 -0.65 1.86
C GLY A 156 11.61 -0.10 2.92
N VAL A 157 10.30 -0.10 2.62
CA VAL A 157 9.28 0.35 3.59
C VAL A 157 9.21 -0.58 4.81
N LEU A 158 9.32 -1.90 4.61
CA LEU A 158 9.35 -2.87 5.70
C LEU A 158 10.52 -2.62 6.66
N LEU A 159 11.72 -2.37 6.12
CA LEU A 159 12.92 -2.08 6.93
C LEU A 159 12.69 -0.83 7.79
N VAL A 160 12.11 0.23 7.22
CA VAL A 160 11.77 1.45 7.97
C VAL A 160 10.77 1.15 9.09
N LEU A 161 9.70 0.39 8.81
CA LEU A 161 8.71 0.01 9.83
C LEU A 161 9.31 -0.82 10.97
N LEU A 162 10.18 -1.77 10.63
CA LEU A 162 10.88 -2.59 11.63
C LEU A 162 11.89 -1.75 12.44
N ALA A 163 12.57 -0.79 11.81
CA ALA A 163 13.45 0.13 12.51
C ALA A 163 12.68 1.04 13.48
N ILE A 164 11.51 1.53 13.09
CA ILE A 164 10.60 2.28 13.97
C ILE A 164 10.14 1.38 15.12
N CYS A 165 9.69 0.16 14.82
CA CYS A 165 9.27 -0.80 15.84
C CYS A 165 10.39 -1.07 16.85
N PHE A 166 11.60 -1.35 16.38
CA PHE A 166 12.76 -1.60 17.24
C PHE A 166 13.09 -0.37 18.10
N SER A 167 13.11 0.82 17.51
CA SER A 167 13.33 2.07 18.23
C SER A 167 12.31 2.26 19.37
N LEU A 168 11.02 2.05 19.09
CA LEU A 168 9.93 2.19 20.07
C LEU A 168 9.96 1.16 21.21
N LEU A 169 10.77 0.09 21.11
CA LEU A 169 11.00 -0.83 22.22
C LEU A 169 11.98 -0.27 23.26
N PHE A 170 12.89 0.63 22.86
CA PHE A 170 13.90 1.23 23.75
C PHE A 170 13.53 2.66 24.18
N PHE A 171 12.79 3.39 23.34
CA PHE A 171 12.39 4.76 23.64
C PHE A 171 11.03 4.81 24.31
N ASN A 172 11.01 5.25 25.57
CA ASN A 172 9.77 5.55 26.27
C ASN A 172 9.15 6.83 25.72
N ALA A 173 7.82 6.87 25.72
CA ALA A 173 7.08 8.05 25.31
C ALA A 173 7.43 9.25 26.20
N PRO A 174 7.38 10.49 25.67
CA PRO A 174 7.61 11.67 26.47
C PRO A 174 6.60 11.73 27.62
N GLN A 175 7.08 11.85 28.87
CA GLN A 175 6.21 12.09 30.01
C GLN A 175 5.49 13.42 29.82
N LYS A 176 4.19 13.38 29.53
CA LYS A 176 3.34 14.56 29.58
C LYS A 176 3.12 14.91 31.05
N THR A 177 3.96 15.78 31.59
CA THR A 177 3.72 16.40 32.89
C THR A 177 2.41 17.17 32.77
N ASN A 178 1.32 16.63 33.32
CA ASN A 178 0.05 17.34 33.39
C ASN A 178 0.27 18.62 34.20
N GLU A 179 0.36 19.77 33.54
CA GLU A 179 0.40 21.09 34.19
C GLU A 179 -0.81 21.30 35.13
N MET A 180 -1.92 20.56 34.93
CA MET A 180 -3.06 20.53 35.85
C MET A 180 -2.80 19.84 37.20
N ASN A 181 -1.88 18.86 37.30
CA ASN A 181 -1.52 18.23 38.58
C ASN A 181 -0.68 19.16 39.47
N LYS A 182 -0.17 20.28 38.93
CA LYS A 182 0.48 21.33 39.73
C LYS A 182 -0.52 22.24 40.44
N LEU A 183 -1.80 22.19 40.06
CA LEU A 183 -2.89 22.91 40.71
C LEU A 183 -3.70 21.91 41.56
N ASN A 184 -3.08 21.38 42.62
CA ASN A 184 -3.83 20.79 43.73
C ASN A 184 -4.58 21.93 44.43
N ILE A 185 -5.73 22.32 43.87
CA ILE A 185 -6.63 23.28 44.49
C ILE A 185 -7.45 22.49 45.52
N GLU A 186 -6.97 22.47 46.76
CA GLU A 186 -7.78 21.97 47.88
C GLU A 186 -8.81 23.05 48.24
N ALA A 187 -10.07 22.79 47.91
CA ALA A 187 -11.19 23.60 48.34
C ALA A 187 -11.81 22.95 49.59
N SER A 188 -11.75 23.64 50.73
CA SER A 188 -12.42 23.22 51.95
C SER A 188 -13.69 24.05 52.14
N CYS A 189 -14.84 23.39 52.14
CA CYS A 189 -16.14 24.02 52.31
C CYS A 189 -16.75 23.60 53.63
N THR A 190 -17.00 24.57 54.51
CA THR A 190 -17.71 24.35 55.78
C THR A 190 -19.10 24.99 55.71
N ARG A 191 -20.13 24.22 56.05
CA ARG A 191 -21.51 24.71 56.15
C ARG A 191 -21.70 25.42 57.47
N ASN A 192 -22.19 26.66 57.44
CA ASN A 192 -22.49 27.40 58.66
C ASN A 192 -23.84 26.92 59.24
N SER A 193 -23.91 26.69 60.54
CA SER A 193 -25.11 26.24 61.24
C SER A 193 -26.06 27.37 61.65
N ASN A 194 -25.60 28.62 61.66
CA ASN A 194 -26.38 29.78 62.14
C ASN A 194 -27.16 30.52 61.04
N TYR A 195 -26.81 30.29 59.78
CA TYR A 195 -27.59 30.71 58.61
C TYR A 195 -27.33 29.69 57.49
N ASN A 196 -28.30 29.52 56.58
CA ASN A 196 -28.24 28.48 55.55
C ASN A 196 -27.27 28.88 54.41
N GLY A 197 -25.99 29.02 54.74
CA GLY A 197 -24.91 29.40 53.84
C GLY A 197 -23.73 28.46 53.95
N VAL A 198 -22.97 28.34 52.85
CA VAL A 198 -21.73 27.55 52.77
C VAL A 198 -20.58 28.50 52.53
N THR A 199 -19.51 28.36 53.31
CA THR A 199 -18.28 29.14 53.13
C THR A 199 -17.19 28.19 52.63
N CYS A 200 -16.64 28.48 51.46
CA CYS A 200 -15.56 27.72 50.85
C CYS A 200 -14.30 28.56 50.81
N THR A 201 -13.20 28.04 51.34
CA THR A 201 -11.87 28.63 51.19
C THR A 201 -11.07 27.79 50.18
N VAL A 202 -10.51 28.48 49.20
CA VAL A 202 -9.68 27.88 48.15
C VAL A 202 -8.23 28.20 48.49
N ALA A 203 -7.48 27.20 48.98
CA ALA A 203 -6.06 27.36 49.24
C ALA A 203 -5.25 26.93 48.01
N SER A 204 -4.49 27.85 47.43
CA SER A 204 -3.46 27.50 46.45
C SER A 204 -2.17 27.16 47.20
N PRO A 205 -1.54 26.00 46.97
CA PRO A 205 -0.25 25.70 47.59
C PRO A 205 0.79 26.70 47.06
N GLN A 206 1.42 27.45 47.98
CA GLN A 206 2.53 28.34 47.68
C GLN A 206 3.64 27.54 46.99
N LYS A 207 4.09 28.03 45.82
CA LYS A 207 5.28 27.50 45.12
C LYS A 207 6.45 27.47 46.12
N LYS A 208 6.93 26.26 46.45
CA LYS A 208 8.29 26.06 46.96
C LYS A 208 9.27 26.05 45.79
#